data_AF-A0A1X1H3P9-F1
#
_entry.id   AF-A0A1X1H3P9-F1
#
_cell.length_a   1.000
_cell.length_b   1.000
_cell.length_c   1.000
_cell.angle_alpha   90.00
_cell.angle_beta   90.00
_cell.angle_gamma   90.00
#
_symmetry.space_group_name_H-M   'P 1'
#
loop_
_entity.id
_entity.type
_entity.pdbx_description
1 polymer ?
#
loop_
_entity_poly.entity_id
_entity_poly.type
_entity_poly.pdbx_seq_one_letter_code
_entity_poly.pdbx_strand_id
1 'polypeptide(L)' 'MLLLDKNAEPKKTIFYLSAIVHGLILKKKVNIESLYIELQKEIEDELNYDFFILALDFLFLLDKIRVNNEGDIESVH' A
#
# COMPACT_ATOMS: atom_id res chain seq x y z
N MET A 1 -7.74 -1.28 -18.96
CA MET A 1 -6.60 -0.54 -19.52
C MET A 1 -6.23 0.53 -18.52
N LEU A 2 -5.09 0.42 -17.83
CA LEU A 2 -4.57 1.55 -17.06
C LEU A 2 -4.23 2.63 -18.10
N LEU A 3 -5.05 3.67 -18.21
CA LEU A 3 -4.66 4.91 -18.87
C LEU A 3 -3.65 5.58 -17.95
N LEU A 4 -2.41 5.09 -17.96
CA LEU A 4 -1.28 5.84 -17.44
C LEU A 4 -1.18 7.08 -18.32
N ASP A 5 -1.64 8.21 -17.79
CA ASP A 5 -1.28 9.50 -18.35
C ASP A 5 0.24 9.49 -18.55
N LYS A 6 0.69 9.75 -19.78
CA LYS A 6 2.11 9.70 -20.13
C LYS A 6 2.94 10.71 -19.31
N ASN A 7 2.26 11.68 -18.69
CA ASN A 7 2.85 12.67 -17.79
C ASN A 7 2.67 12.34 -16.31
N ALA A 8 1.85 11.34 -15.94
CA ALA A 8 1.75 10.90 -14.56
C ALA A 8 2.95 10.01 -14.25
N GLU A 9 3.81 10.48 -13.35
CA GLU A 9 4.91 9.68 -12.84
C GLU A 9 4.37 8.35 -12.29
N PRO A 10 4.75 7.18 -12.86
CA PRO A 10 4.15 5.88 -12.51
C PRO A 10 4.24 5.57 -11.02
N LYS A 11 5.28 6.10 -10.36
CA LYS A 11 5.57 5.96 -8.94
C LYS A 11 4.58 6.66 -8.01
N LYS A 12 3.76 7.58 -8.53
CA LYS A 12 2.80 8.38 -7.76
C LYS A 12 1.35 7.89 -7.89
N THR A 13 1.15 6.67 -8.41
CA THR A 13 -0.19 6.09 -8.56
C THR A 13 -0.57 5.22 -7.35
N ILE A 14 -1.87 5.14 -7.05
CA ILE A 14 -2.40 4.22 -6.04
C ILE A 14 -1.98 2.77 -6.36
N PHE A 15 -1.97 2.39 -7.65
CA PHE A 15 -1.55 1.05 -8.07
C PHE A 15 -0.09 0.73 -7.74
N TYR A 16 0.80 1.69 -7.96
CA TYR A 16 2.22 1.52 -7.64
C TYR A 16 2.43 1.42 -6.13
N LEU A 17 1.80 2.31 -5.35
CA LEU A 17 1.86 2.27 -3.90
C LEU A 17 1.29 0.95 -3.36
N SER A 18 0.16 0.50 -3.90
CA SER A 18 -0.48 -0.77 -3.53
C SER A 18 0.45 -1.96 -3.77
N ALA A 19 1.19 -1.98 -4.87
CA ALA A 19 2.13 -3.07 -5.16
C ALA A 19 3.27 -3.14 -4.13
N ILE A 20 3.84 -1.99 -3.75
CA ILE A 20 4.91 -1.93 -2.73
C ILE A 20 4.36 -2.35 -1.37
N VAL A 21 3.23 -1.76 -0.95
CA VAL A 21 2.58 -2.05 0.34
C VAL A 21 2.24 -3.53 0.46
N HIS A 22 1.67 -4.11 -0.59
CA HIS A 22 1.36 -5.54 -0.62
C HIS A 22 2.63 -6.39 -0.45
N GLY A 23 3.73 -6.01 -1.11
CA GLY A 23 5.02 -6.67 -0.94
C GLY A 23 5.58 -6.60 0.49
N LEU A 24 5.32 -5.51 1.23
CA LEU A 24 5.69 -5.37 2.64
C LEU A 24 4.83 -6.28 3.54
N ILE A 25 3.52 -6.30 3.33
CA ILE A 25 2.56 -7.12 4.10
C ILE A 25 2.80 -8.63 3.88
N LEU A 26 3.25 -9.04 2.69
CA LEU A 26 3.56 -10.45 2.42
C LEU A 26 4.73 -10.98 3.27
N LYS A 27 5.62 -10.11 3.76
CA LYS A 27 6.82 -10.53 4.50
C LYS A 27 6.51 -10.80 5.98
N LYS A 28 5.52 -10.13 6.55
CA LYS A 28 5.15 -10.22 7.98
C LYS A 28 3.81 -9.56 8.24
N LYS A 29 3.20 -9.91 9.38
CA LYS A 29 2.11 -9.12 9.95
C LYS A 29 2.65 -7.76 10.40
N VAL A 30 1.90 -6.69 10.14
CA VAL A 30 2.35 -5.33 10.46
C VAL A 30 1.17 -4.48 10.88
N ASN A 31 1.38 -3.67 11.92
CA ASN A 31 0.48 -2.58 12.25
C ASN A 31 0.60 -1.46 11.21
N ILE A 32 -0.45 -0.64 11.10
CA ILE A 32 -0.56 0.43 10.09
C ILE A 32 0.58 1.46 10.20
N GLU A 33 0.93 1.87 11.42
CA GLU A 33 1.96 2.89 11.65
C GLU A 33 3.35 2.43 11.19
N SER A 34 3.72 1.19 11.54
CA SER A 34 5.00 0.61 11.12
C SER A 34 5.04 0.40 9.62
N LEU A 35 3.91 0.00 9.03
CA LEU A 35 3.80 -0.16 7.57
C LEU A 35 3.98 1.18 6.84
N TYR A 36 3.40 2.26 7.35
CA TYR A 36 3.60 3.59 6.80
C TYR A 36 5.07 4.04 6.88
N ILE A 37 5.71 3.85 8.05
CA ILE A 37 7.13 4.19 8.24
C ILE A 37 8.03 3.37 7.31
N GLU A 38 7.75 2.08 7.13
CA GLU A 38 8.51 1.23 6.20
C GLU A 38 8.32 1.66 4.75
N LEU A 39 7.09 1.95 4.35
CA LEU A 39 6.79 2.46 3.01
C LEU A 39 7.51 3.79 2.75
N GLN A 40 7.56 4.69 3.73
CA GLN A 40 8.27 5.97 3.60
C GLN A 40 9.79 5.81 3.53
N LYS A 41 10.36 4.69 3.97
CA LYS A 41 11.80 4.38 3.77
C LYS A 41 12.09 3.82 2.38
N GLU A 42 11.12 3.12 1.78
CA GLU A 42 11.23 2.55 0.43
C GLU A 42 11.00 3.60 -0.67
N ILE A 43 10.29 4.69 -0.34
CA ILE A 43 9.98 5.78 -1.27
C ILE A 43 10.88 6.98 -0.93
N GLU A 44 11.64 7.45 -1.91
CA GLU A 44 12.54 8.61 -1.76
C GLU A 44 11.80 9.96 -1.64
N ASP A 45 10.53 10.01 -2.07
CA ASP A 45 9.67 11.19 -2.07
C ASP A 45 8.79 11.29 -0.81
N GLU A 46 8.32 12.50 -0.52
CA GLU A 46 7.30 12.72 0.50
C GLU A 46 6.02 11.95 0.15
N LEU A 47 5.69 10.96 0.98
CA LEU A 47 4.49 10.18 0.85
C LEU A 47 3.31 10.92 1.50
N ASN A 48 2.23 11.09 0.74
CA ASN A 48 0.97 11.56 1.29
C ASN A 48 0.27 10.39 2.01
N TYR A 49 -0.06 10.59 3.29
CA TYR A 49 -0.78 9.59 4.10
C TYR A 49 -2.13 9.17 3.50
N ASP A 50 -2.88 10.08 2.87
CA ASP A 50 -4.15 9.76 2.20
C ASP A 50 -3.94 8.77 1.04
N PHE A 51 -2.85 8.93 0.29
CA PHE A 51 -2.50 8.01 -0.80
C PHE A 51 -2.12 6.62 -0.28
N PHE A 52 -1.49 6.55 0.91
CA PHE A 52 -1.24 5.29 1.59
C PHE A 52 -2.54 4.60 2.00
N ILE A 53 -3.49 5.33 2.60
CA ILE A 53 -4.80 4.78 2.94
C ILE A 53 -5.54 4.29 1.70
N LEU A 54 -5.54 5.07 0.60
CA LEU A 54 -6.16 4.65 -0.65
C LEU A 54 -5.52 3.39 -1.25
N ALA A 55 -4.22 3.18 -1.06
CA ALA A 55 -3.54 1.95 -1.47
C ALA A 55 -3.98 0.74 -0.63
N LEU A 56 -4.17 0.91 0.67
CA LEU A 56 -4.73 -0.12 1.54
C LEU A 56 -6.18 -0.44 1.16
N ASP A 57 -7.01 0.58 0.96
CA ASP A 57 -8.41 0.40 0.54
C ASP A 57 -8.49 -0.35 -0.79
N PHE A 58 -7.63 -0.01 -1.75
CA PHE A 58 -7.56 -0.70 -3.03
C PHE A 58 -7.21 -2.19 -2.86
N LEU A 59 -6.20 -2.52 -2.05
CA LEU A 59 -5.81 -3.91 -1.76
C LEU A 59 -6.91 -4.67 -1.02
N PHE A 60 -7.62 -4.01 -0.10
CA PHE A 60 -8.75 -4.59 0.63
C PHE A 60 -9.89 -4.93 -0.33
N LEU A 61 -10.25 -4.00 -1.24
CA LEU A 61 -11.27 -4.22 -2.27
C LEU A 61 -10.92 -5.37 -3.23
N LEU A 62 -9.63 -5.66 -3.42
CA LEU A 62 -9.15 -6.78 -4.22
C LEU A 62 -9.02 -8.10 -3.44
N ASP A 63 -9.45 -8.13 -2.18
CA ASP A 63 -9.33 -9.28 -1.28
C ASP A 63 -7.88 -9.77 -1.15
N LYS A 64 -6.92 -8.82 -1.10
CA LYS A 64 -5.49 -9.11 -0.92
C LYS A 64 -5.01 -8.92 0.50
N ILE A 65 -5.69 -8.08 1.27
CA ILE A 65 -5.36 -7.80 2.66
C ILE A 65 -6.63 -7.78 3.49
N ARG A 66 -6.48 -8.04 4.79
CA ARG A 66 -7.55 -7.88 5.77
C ARG A 66 -6.99 -7.30 7.07
N VAL A 67 -7.88 -6.72 7.86
CA VAL A 67 -7.60 -6.34 9.25
C VAL A 67 -7.98 -7.52 10.13
N ASN A 68 -7.05 -7.97 10.96
CA ASN A 68 -7.30 -9.07 11.89
C ASN A 68 -7.94 -8.57 13.20
N ASN A 69 -8.24 -9.49 14.12
CA ASN A 69 -8.88 -9.15 15.40
C ASN A 69 -8.03 -8.28 16.33
N GLU A 70 -6.72 -8.16 16.06
CA GLU A 70 -5.78 -7.33 16.82
C GLU A 70 -5.66 -5.91 16.23
N GLY A 71 -6.30 -5.66 15.09
CA GLY A 71 -6.21 -4.38 14.35
C GLY A 71 -5.04 -4.32 13.37
N ASP A 72 -4.28 -5.41 13.21
CA ASP A 72 -3.14 -5.49 12.31
C ASP A 72 -3.55 -5.88 10.89
N ILE A 73 -2.74 -5.47 9.92
CA ILE A 73 -2.93 -5.81 8.52
C ILE A 73 -2.15 -7.08 8.19
N GLU A 74 -2.84 -8.02 7.54
CA GLU A 74 -2.25 -9.26 7.03
C GLU A 74 -2.73 -9.58 5.61
N SER A 75 -1.92 -10.34 4.86
CA SER A 75 -2.29 -10.84 3.54
C SER A 75 -3.40 -11.89 3.66
N VAL A 76 -4.32 -11.85 2.69
CA VAL A 76 -5.27 -12.94 2.43
C VAL A 76 -4.55 -13.99 1.57
N HIS A 77 -4.71 -15.27 1.90
CA HIS A 77 -4.16 -16.42 1.16
C HIS A 77 -5.17 -16.97 0.16
#